data_AF-D4CDJ5-F1
#
_entry.id   AF-D4CDJ5-F1
#
_cell.length_a   1.000
_cell.length_b   1.000
_cell.length_c   1.000
_cell.angle_alpha   90.00
_cell.angle_beta   90.00
_cell.angle_gamma   90.00
#
_symmetry.space_group_name_H-M   'P 1'
#
loop_
_entity.id
_entity.type
_entity.pdbx_description
1 polymer ?
#
loop_
_entity_poly.entity_id
_entity_poly.type
_entity_poly.pdbx_seq_one_letter_code
_entity_poly.pdbx_strand_id
1 'polypeptide(L)'
;MTKLPMTYQNFMNLDYEMRDELIGSQILGDAVPNCSVVQRITEPERQYNSRAVIAKQAVQIRELTQEVERLRDDNKKLNDTVTWMHATIWDLTMKNKKLT
;
A
#
# COMPACT_ATOMS: atom_id res chain seq x y z
N MET A 1 -14.19 6.02 -25.08
CA MET A 1 -15.02 6.95 -25.89
C MET A 1 -16.47 6.55 -25.71
N THR A 2 -17.27 7.40 -25.08
CA THR A 2 -18.73 7.23 -24.98
C THR A 2 -19.35 7.42 -26.36
N LYS A 3 -20.23 6.50 -26.75
CA LYS A 3 -21.00 6.64 -28.00
C LYS A 3 -22.20 7.53 -27.71
N LEU A 4 -22.44 8.53 -28.56
CA LEU A 4 -23.67 9.32 -28.50
C LEU A 4 -24.88 8.38 -28.71
N PRO A 5 -25.96 8.51 -27.92
CA PRO A 5 -27.16 7.68 -28.06
C PRO A 5 -28.04 8.17 -29.23
N MET A 6 -27.44 8.47 -30.38
CA MET A 6 -28.14 8.90 -31.59
C MET A 6 -27.46 8.39 -32.85
N THR A 7 -28.21 8.34 -33.95
CA THR A 7 -27.67 7.98 -35.26
C THR A 7 -26.85 9.13 -35.83
N TYR A 8 -25.91 8.80 -36.71
CA TYR A 8 -25.10 9.80 -37.42
C TYR A 8 -25.97 10.82 -38.18
N GLN A 9 -27.04 10.34 -38.81
CA GLN A 9 -27.93 11.23 -39.57
C GLN A 9 -28.66 12.22 -38.66
N ASN A 10 -29.10 11.79 -37.47
CA ASN A 10 -29.73 12.68 -36.51
C ASN A 10 -28.75 13.75 -36.02
N PHE A 11 -27.48 13.38 -35.78
CA PHE A 11 -26.44 14.34 -35.43
C PHE A 11 -26.18 15.35 -36.55
N MET A 12 -26.12 14.90 -37.81
CA MET A 12 -25.92 15.77 -38.98
C MET A 12 -27.14 16.64 -39.32
N ASN A 13 -28.31 16.34 -38.75
CA ASN A 13 -29.50 17.17 -38.90
C ASN A 13 -29.59 18.26 -37.82
N LEU A 14 -28.79 18.19 -36.76
CA LEU A 14 -28.66 19.28 -35.79
C LEU A 14 -27.98 20.48 -36.43
N ASP A 15 -28.34 21.69 -36.00
CA ASP A 15 -27.61 22.89 -36.34
C ASP A 15 -26.25 22.96 -35.60
N TYR A 16 -25.45 23.99 -35.91
CA TYR A 16 -24.13 24.14 -35.31
C TYR A 16 -24.18 24.39 -33.81
N GLU A 17 -25.15 25.17 -33.31
CA GLU A 17 -25.28 25.50 -31.88
C GLU A 17 -25.68 24.27 -31.07
N MET A 18 -26.67 23.51 -31.54
CA MET A 18 -27.11 22.27 -30.92
C MET A 18 -26.01 21.20 -30.92
N ARG A 19 -25.17 21.14 -31.96
CA ARG A 19 -24.00 20.24 -31.97
C ARG A 19 -22.95 20.67 -30.96
N ASP A 20 -22.65 21.96 -30.88
CA ASP A 20 -21.67 22.49 -29.94
C ASP A 20 -22.12 22.25 -28.48
N GLU A 21 -23.41 22.49 -28.18
CA GLU A 21 -24.00 22.22 -26.88
C GLU A 21 -24.00 20.71 -26.53
N LEU A 22 -24.33 19.85 -27.50
CA LEU A 22 -24.32 18.41 -27.32
C LEU A 22 -22.90 17.86 -27.09
N ILE A 23 -21.92 18.34 -27.86
CA ILE A 23 -20.51 17.97 -27.68
C ILE A 23 -20.00 18.51 -26.36
N GLY A 24 -20.32 19.76 -26.02
CA GLY A 24 -19.96 20.40 -24.76
C GLY A 24 -20.49 19.62 -23.56
N SER A 25 -21.77 19.26 -23.56
CA SER A 25 -22.38 18.45 -22.50
C SER A 25 -21.76 17.05 -22.38
N GLN A 26 -21.41 16.41 -23.49
CA GLN A 26 -20.73 15.11 -23.49
C GLN A 26 -19.27 15.16 -23.03
N ILE A 27 -18.52 16.22 -23.38
CA ILE A 27 -17.16 16.46 -22.87
C ILE A 27 -17.19 16.77 -21.38
N LEU A 28 -18.21 17.52 -20.94
CA LEU A 28 -18.51 17.72 -19.54
C LEU A 28 -19.05 16.46 -18.87
N GLY A 29 -19.30 15.40 -19.64
CA GLY A 29 -19.94 14.14 -19.21
C GLY A 29 -21.38 14.39 -18.81
N ASP A 30 -22.23 13.36 -18.81
CA ASP A 30 -23.39 13.36 -17.94
C ASP A 30 -22.89 13.61 -16.52
N ALA A 31 -22.85 14.88 -16.13
CA ALA A 31 -22.34 15.28 -14.85
C ALA A 31 -23.25 14.58 -13.85
N VAL A 32 -22.67 13.66 -13.08
CA VAL A 32 -23.26 13.31 -11.80
C VAL A 32 -23.66 14.65 -11.19
N PRO A 33 -24.94 14.89 -10.88
CA PRO A 33 -25.38 16.18 -10.40
C PRO A 33 -24.44 16.59 -9.27
N ASN A 34 -23.75 17.72 -9.44
CA ASN A 34 -22.81 18.32 -8.47
C ASN A 34 -21.34 17.87 -8.48
N CYS A 35 -20.83 17.15 -9.49
CA CYS A 35 -19.37 16.89 -9.60
C CYS A 35 -18.67 17.97 -10.45
N SER A 36 -17.90 18.86 -9.81
CA SER A 36 -17.18 19.92 -10.51
C SER A 36 -16.02 19.36 -11.34
N VAL A 37 -15.62 20.07 -12.41
CA VAL A 37 -14.45 19.70 -13.22
C VAL A 37 -13.19 19.57 -12.35
N VAL A 38 -13.04 20.45 -11.36
CA VAL A 38 -11.95 20.40 -10.37
C VAL A 38 -12.01 19.10 -9.56
N GLN A 39 -13.18 18.68 -9.10
CA GLN A 39 -13.34 17.41 -8.38
C GLN A 39 -12.94 16.22 -9.25
N ARG A 40 -13.34 16.16 -10.52
CA ARG A 40 -12.94 15.06 -11.40
C ARG A 40 -11.43 14.98 -11.66
N ILE A 41 -10.78 16.14 -11.80
CA ILE A 41 -9.34 16.22 -12.04
C ILE A 41 -8.55 15.87 -10.77
N THR A 42 -9.07 16.25 -9.60
CA THR A 42 -8.42 16.03 -8.30
C THR A 42 -8.77 14.68 -7.64
N GLU A 43 -9.84 14.00 -8.06
CA GLU A 43 -10.28 12.71 -7.51
C GLU A 43 -9.21 11.60 -7.64
N PRO A 44 -8.51 11.44 -8.79
CA PRO A 44 -7.40 10.51 -8.88
C PRO A 44 -6.31 10.83 -7.86
N GLU A 45 -5.89 12.10 -7.75
CA GLU A 45 -4.91 12.53 -6.75
C GLU A 45 -5.39 12.27 -5.33
N ARG A 46 -6.68 12.44 -5.05
CA ARG A 46 -7.31 12.20 -3.74
C ARG A 46 -7.33 10.71 -3.38
N GLN A 47 -7.57 9.84 -4.35
CA GLN A 47 -7.49 8.38 -4.19
C GLN A 47 -6.05 7.90 -3.94
N TYR A 48 -5.06 8.56 -4.53
CA TYR A 48 -3.65 8.30 -4.26
C TYR A 48 -3.10 9.06 -3.04
N ASN A 49 -3.89 9.96 -2.44
CA ASN A 49 -3.54 10.71 -1.23
C ASN A 49 -3.72 9.86 0.04
N SER A 50 -3.24 8.63 -0.01
CA SER A 50 -3.15 7.68 1.10
C SER A 50 -2.09 8.07 2.12
N ARG A 51 -1.65 9.34 2.18
CA ARG A 51 -0.57 9.82 3.05
C ARG A 51 -0.76 9.41 4.51
N ALA A 52 -1.99 9.47 5.01
CA ALA A 52 -2.32 9.03 6.37
C ALA A 52 -2.14 7.51 6.55
N VAL A 53 -2.54 6.71 5.55
CA VAL A 53 -2.39 5.24 5.55
C VAL A 53 -0.90 4.87 5.46
N ILE A 54 -0.16 5.51 4.55
CA ILE A 54 1.28 5.33 4.36
C ILE A 54 2.04 5.71 5.65
N ALA A 55 1.67 6.83 6.29
CA ALA A 55 2.28 7.24 7.54
C ALA A 55 2.03 6.21 8.66
N LYS A 56 0.81 5.69 8.78
CA LYS A 56 0.48 4.64 9.76
C LYS A 56 1.28 3.36 9.49
N GLN A 57 1.38 2.94 8.23
CA GLN A 57 2.19 1.79 7.84
C GLN A 57 3.67 2.00 8.14
N ALA A 58 4.21 3.20 7.91
CA ALA A 58 5.61 3.52 8.18
C ALA A 58 5.94 3.44 9.69
N VAL A 59 5.02 3.88 10.57
CA VAL A 59 5.16 3.73 12.02
C VAL A 59 5.17 2.25 12.40
N GLN A 60 4.22 1.46 11.87
CA GLN A 60 4.13 0.03 12.15
C GLN A 60 5.38 -0.73 11.70
N ILE A 61 5.93 -0.41 10.53
CA ILE A 61 7.18 -1.00 10.02
C ILE A 61 8.33 -0.71 10.98
N ARG A 62 8.42 0.53 11.50
CA ARG A 62 9.47 0.92 12.44
C ARG A 62 9.37 0.12 13.76
N GLU A 63 8.18 0.01 14.32
CA GLU A 63 7.94 -0.74 15.55
C GLU A 63 8.30 -2.22 15.39
N LEU A 64 7.86 -2.85 14.29
CA LEU A 64 8.19 -4.23 13.98
C LEU A 64 9.69 -4.44 13.76
N THR A 65 10.38 -3.46 13.15
CA THR A 65 11.83 -3.53 12.94
C THR A 65 12.56 -3.53 14.27
N GLN A 66 12.17 -2.65 15.21
CA GLN A 66 12.75 -2.61 16.55
C GLN A 66 12.51 -3.91 17.32
N GLU A 67 11.32 -4.49 17.19
CA GLU A 67 10.99 -5.76 17.85
C GLU A 67 11.80 -6.93 17.28
N VAL A 68 12.00 -6.99 15.96
CA VAL A 68 12.85 -8.01 15.33
C VAL A 68 14.29 -7.92 15.84
N GLU A 69 14.85 -6.72 15.95
CA GLU A 69 16.21 -6.53 16.47
C GLU A 69 16.30 -6.95 17.95
N ARG A 70 15.31 -6.58 18.78
CA ARG A 70 15.24 -7.03 20.18
C ARG A 70 15.21 -8.56 20.29
N LEU A 71 14.37 -9.22 19.48
CA LEU A 71 14.26 -10.69 19.46
C LEU A 71 15.53 -11.36 18.94
N ARG A 72 16.28 -10.72 18.03
CA ARG A 72 17.60 -11.19 17.58
C ARG A 72 18.62 -11.14 18.70
N ASP A 73 18.67 -10.05 19.45
CA ASP A 73 19.57 -9.90 20.58
C ASP A 73 19.28 -10.93 21.68
N ASP A 74 18.01 -11.17 21.99
CA ASP A 74 17.63 -12.16 22.99
C ASP A 74 17.92 -13.59 22.53
N ASN A 75 17.69 -13.91 21.25
CA ASN A 75 18.11 -15.20 20.68
C ASN A 75 19.63 -15.38 20.75
N LYS A 76 20.40 -14.32 20.50
CA LYS A 76 21.86 -14.39 20.60
C LYS A 76 22.29 -14.74 22.03
N LYS A 77 21.74 -14.06 23.05
CA LYS A 77 22.04 -14.36 24.47
C LYS A 77 21.69 -15.80 24.84
N LEU A 78 20.55 -16.29 24.37
CA LEU A 78 20.14 -17.68 24.59
C LEU A 78 21.12 -18.65 23.94
N ASN A 79 21.53 -18.39 22.70
CA ASN A 79 22.47 -19.23 21.99
C ASN A 79 23.87 -19.24 22.63
N ASP A 80 24.33 -18.09 23.10
CA ASP A 80 25.58 -17.97 23.87
C ASP A 80 25.51 -18.78 25.17
N THR A 81 24.36 -18.74 25.85
CA THR A 81 24.11 -19.53 27.07
C THR A 81 24.15 -21.03 26.78
N VAL A 82 23.47 -21.48 25.72
CA VAL A 82 23.48 -22.89 25.30
C VAL A 82 24.89 -23.36 24.95
N THR A 83 25.65 -22.53 24.22
CA THR A 83 27.05 -22.81 23.87
C THR A 83 27.90 -22.98 25.13
N TRP A 84 27.74 -22.08 26.10
CA TRP A 84 28.44 -22.16 27.38
C TRP A 84 28.05 -23.41 28.19
N MET A 85 26.75 -23.76 28.21
CA MET A 85 26.27 -24.99 28.86
C MET A 85 26.90 -26.24 28.23
N HIS A 86 26.95 -26.32 26.89
CA HIS A 86 27.58 -27.45 26.21
C HIS A 86 29.06 -27.59 26.55
N ALA A 87 29.82 -26.49 26.55
CA ALA A 87 31.23 -26.50 26.95
C ALA A 87 31.41 -26.98 28.40
N THR A 88 30.58 -26.47 29.31
CA THR A 88 30.63 -26.83 30.73
C THR A 88 30.30 -28.31 30.96
N ILE A 89 29.25 -28.84 30.31
CA ILE A 89 28.87 -30.25 30.41
C ILE A 89 29.99 -31.13 29.87
N TRP A 90 30.60 -30.75 28.75
CA TRP A 90 31.72 -31.49 28.17
C TRP A 90 32.91 -31.58 29.12
N ASP A 91 33.32 -30.46 29.71
CA ASP A 91 34.43 -30.40 30.67
C ASP A 91 34.16 -31.27 31.90
N LEU A 92 32.95 -31.21 32.45
CA LEU A 92 32.55 -32.04 33.60
C LEU A 92 32.54 -33.53 33.23
N THR A 93 32.03 -33.88 32.06
CA THR A 93 32.00 -35.26 31.57
C THR A 93 33.41 -35.82 31.39
N MET A 94 34.33 -35.03 30.84
CA MET A 94 35.73 -35.44 30.67
C MET A 94 36.48 -35.56 32.00
N LYS A 95 36.22 -34.68 32.97
CA LYS A 95 36.77 -34.80 34.32
C LYS A 95 36.29 -36.07 35.01
N ASN A 96 34.99 -36.38 34.94
CA ASN A 96 34.42 -37.60 35.52
C ASN A 96 35.03 -38.87 34.90
N LYS A 97 35.24 -38.90 33.58
CA LYS A 97 35.90 -40.04 32.90
C LYS A 97 37.37 -40.26 33.29
N LYS A 98 38.07 -39.23 33.78
CA LYS A 98 39.46 -39.36 34.25
C LYS A 98 39.57 -39.82 35.70
N LEU A 99 38.48 -39.74 36.46
CA LEU A 99 38.41 -40.11 37.88
C LEU A 99 37.93 -41.56 38.09
N THR A 100 37.43 -42.20 37.04
CA THR A 100 37.05 -43.63 36.95
C THR A 100 38.12 -44.40 36.19
#